data_AF-A0A920HZ21-F1
#
_entry.id   AF-A0A920HZ21-F1
#
_cell.length_a   1.000
_cell.length_b   1.000
_cell.length_c   1.000
_cell.angle_alpha   90.00
_cell.angle_beta   90.00
_cell.angle_gamma   90.00
#
_symmetry.space_group_name_H-M   'P 1'
#
loop_
_entity.id
_entity.type
_entity.pdbx_description
1 polymer ?
#
loop_
_entity_poly.entity_id
_entity_poly.type
_entity_poly.pdbx_seq_one_letter_code
_entity_poly.pdbx_strand_id
1 'polypeptide(L)'
;MEDKNITVISDKPNEANTSLSGSSMTKAGRLAMELSQEKKRLKQELEELQTEYDEIKPTTPTGTRDWYVKWIAMLLAVAGIFLISASYTLYGQIAYVVSCIGWIYVGMQWGDRAIMIGSSVSCTAIAMNLVNTLTLT
;
A
#
# COMPACT_ATOMS: atom_id res chain seq x y z
N MET A 1 -47.86 -5.92 12.24
CA MET A 1 -46.47 -5.79 11.77
C MET A 1 -46.17 -7.07 10.98
N GLU A 2 -46.72 -7.28 9.78
CA GLU A 2 -46.37 -6.59 8.50
C GLU A 2 -44.83 -6.54 8.33
N ASP A 3 -44.20 -6.99 7.25
CA ASP A 3 -44.63 -7.45 5.94
C ASP A 3 -43.41 -8.08 5.21
N LYS A 4 -43.69 -9.12 4.40
CA LYS A 4 -43.21 -9.38 3.02
C LYS A 4 -41.73 -9.29 2.60
N ASN A 5 -41.37 -10.30 1.79
CA ASN A 5 -40.42 -10.31 0.66
C ASN A 5 -38.95 -10.02 1.02
N ILE A 6 -38.06 -11.01 0.95
CA ILE A 6 -37.53 -11.62 -0.29
C ILE A 6 -37.21 -13.09 0.11
N THR A 7 -38.01 -14.14 -0.15
CA THR A 7 -38.24 -14.84 -1.44
C THR A 7 -37.04 -14.66 -2.36
N VAL A 8 -36.25 -15.63 -2.80
CA VAL A 8 -36.55 -16.90 -3.49
C VAL A 8 -35.11 -17.47 -3.69
N ILE A 9 -34.72 -18.71 -3.51
CA ILE A 9 -35.02 -19.92 -4.28
C ILE A 9 -34.33 -21.07 -3.51
N SER A 10 -35.15 -21.90 -2.88
CA SER A 10 -35.07 -23.37 -2.88
C SER A 10 -33.67 -24.01 -2.90
N ASP A 11 -33.20 -24.41 -1.71
CA ASP A 11 -32.53 -25.70 -1.53
C ASP A 11 -33.50 -26.82 -1.95
N LYS A 12 -33.56 -27.08 -3.25
CA LYS A 12 -33.95 -28.38 -3.77
C LYS A 12 -32.73 -28.94 -4.49
N PRO A 13 -32.23 -30.13 -4.11
CA PRO A 13 -31.39 -30.88 -5.03
C PRO A 13 -32.27 -31.14 -6.25
N ASN A 14 -32.04 -30.40 -7.34
CA ASN A 14 -32.77 -30.62 -8.57
C ASN A 14 -32.39 -32.01 -9.07
N GLU A 15 -33.34 -32.93 -8.91
CA GLU A 15 -33.41 -34.26 -9.48
C GLU A 15 -33.39 -34.16 -11.02
N ALA A 16 -32.23 -33.83 -11.56
CA ALA A 16 -31.93 -33.88 -12.97
C ALA A 16 -30.46 -34.26 -13.07
N ASN A 17 -30.17 -35.56 -12.88
CA ASN A 17 -29.04 -36.31 -13.44
C ASN A 17 -28.88 -37.72 -12.84
N THR A 18 -29.85 -38.25 -12.10
CA THR A 18 -29.93 -39.70 -11.80
C THR A 18 -30.68 -40.42 -12.93
N SER A 19 -30.21 -40.31 -14.17
CA SER A 19 -30.65 -41.19 -15.26
C SER A 19 -29.73 -41.09 -16.49
N LEU A 20 -28.47 -41.51 -16.38
CA LEU A 20 -27.78 -42.11 -17.54
C LEU A 20 -26.57 -42.96 -17.14
N SER A 21 -26.83 -43.99 -16.33
CA SER A 21 -25.87 -45.05 -16.00
C SER A 21 -25.56 -46.00 -17.18
N GLY A 22 -25.60 -45.54 -18.44
CA GLY A 22 -25.56 -46.50 -19.56
C GLY A 22 -25.36 -45.98 -20.97
N SER A 23 -24.77 -44.80 -21.19
CA SER A 23 -24.44 -44.37 -22.56
C SER A 23 -23.01 -43.89 -22.65
N SER A 24 -22.25 -44.54 -23.54
CA SER A 24 -20.92 -44.14 -24.03
C SER A 24 -20.72 -42.62 -23.98
N MET A 25 -20.00 -42.13 -22.98
CA MET A 25 -19.62 -40.72 -22.85
C MET A 25 -18.93 -40.29 -24.14
N THR A 26 -19.57 -39.41 -24.91
CA THR A 26 -18.98 -38.87 -26.14
C THR A 26 -17.70 -38.11 -25.77
N LYS A 27 -16.64 -38.20 -26.57
CA LYS A 27 -15.32 -37.56 -26.31
C LYS A 27 -15.43 -36.09 -25.85
N ALA A 28 -16.44 -35.38 -26.35
CA ALA A 28 -16.76 -34.00 -25.98
C ALA A 28 -17.17 -33.81 -24.50
N GLY A 29 -17.88 -34.78 -23.89
CA GLY A 29 -18.29 -34.71 -22.49
C GLY A 29 -17.13 -34.92 -21.50
N ARG A 30 -16.19 -35.80 -21.86
CA ARG A 30 -14.93 -35.98 -21.10
C ARG A 30 -14.07 -34.71 -21.17
N LEU A 31 -13.92 -34.13 -22.36
CA LEU A 31 -13.18 -32.88 -22.55
C LEU A 31 -13.80 -31.71 -21.76
N ALA A 32 -15.13 -31.62 -21.71
CA ALA A 32 -15.83 -30.58 -20.95
C ALA A 32 -15.62 -30.73 -19.44
N MET A 33 -15.59 -31.96 -18.94
CA MET A 33 -15.32 -32.25 -17.52
C MET A 33 -13.85 -31.93 -17.17
N GLU A 34 -12.89 -32.34 -18.01
CA GLU A 34 -11.47 -32.02 -17.85
C GLU A 34 -11.23 -30.49 -17.87
N LEU A 35 -11.83 -29.77 -18.82
CA LEU A 35 -11.76 -28.30 -18.88
C LEU A 35 -12.38 -27.61 -17.66
N SER A 36 -13.46 -28.15 -17.11
CA SER A 36 -14.08 -27.59 -15.89
C SER A 36 -13.19 -27.79 -14.66
N GLN A 37 -12.47 -28.92 -14.61
CA GLN A 37 -11.56 -29.25 -13.53
C GLN A 37 -10.28 -28.40 -13.59
N GLU A 38 -9.71 -28.21 -14.79
CA GLU A 38 -8.59 -27.29 -15.00
C GLU A 38 -8.98 -25.84 -14.70
N LYS A 39 -10.15 -25.38 -15.16
CA LYS A 39 -10.64 -24.02 -14.83
C LYS A 39 -10.83 -23.83 -13.33
N LYS A 40 -11.32 -24.84 -12.61
CA LYS A 40 -11.49 -24.76 -11.14
C LYS A 40 -10.14 -24.71 -10.43
N ARG A 41 -9.18 -25.54 -10.86
CA ARG A 41 -7.81 -25.54 -10.33
C ARG A 41 -7.10 -24.22 -10.59
N LEU A 42 -7.15 -23.71 -11.82
CA LEU A 42 -6.53 -22.43 -12.19
C LEU A 42 -7.14 -21.26 -11.41
N LYS A 43 -8.46 -21.27 -11.18
CA LYS A 43 -9.10 -20.27 -10.32
C LYS A 43 -8.61 -20.35 -8.87
N GLN A 44 -8.42 -21.54 -8.35
CA GLN A 44 -7.89 -21.74 -7.00
C GLN A 44 -6.43 -21.31 -6.89
N GLU A 45 -5.59 -21.61 -7.89
CA GLU A 45 -4.21 -21.11 -7.96
C GLU A 45 -4.16 -19.58 -8.08
N LEU A 46 -5.10 -18.96 -8.82
CA LEU A 46 -5.27 -17.51 -8.89
C LEU A 46 -5.70 -16.90 -7.56
N GLU A 47 -6.63 -17.55 -6.84
CA GLU A 47 -7.14 -17.12 -5.56
C GLU A 47 -6.09 -17.26 -4.44
N GLU A 48 -5.30 -18.33 -4.48
CA GLU A 48 -4.12 -18.52 -3.61
C GLU A 48 -3.05 -17.46 -3.90
N LEU A 49 -2.72 -17.20 -5.17
CA LEU A 49 -1.79 -16.12 -5.54
C LEU A 49 -2.32 -14.72 -5.18
N GLN A 50 -3.63 -14.52 -5.23
CA GLN A 50 -4.23 -13.24 -4.84
C GLN A 50 -4.26 -13.07 -3.33
N THR A 51 -4.43 -14.17 -2.57
CA THR A 51 -4.29 -14.19 -1.11
C THR A 51 -2.83 -13.95 -0.70
N GLU A 52 -1.89 -14.61 -1.37
CA GLU A 52 -0.45 -14.39 -1.16
C GLU A 52 -0.07 -12.96 -1.54
N TYR A 53 -0.62 -12.40 -2.63
CA TYR A 53 -0.41 -11.01 -3.01
C TYR A 53 -1.02 -10.02 -1.99
N ASP A 54 -2.20 -10.30 -1.45
CA ASP A 54 -2.84 -9.44 -0.43
C ASP A 54 -2.12 -9.55 0.93
N GLU A 55 -1.45 -10.66 1.21
CA GLU A 55 -0.61 -10.87 2.40
C GLU A 55 0.82 -10.30 2.22
N ILE A 56 1.36 -10.32 1.00
CA ILE A 56 2.67 -9.78 0.63
C ILE A 56 2.61 -8.29 0.28
N LYS A 57 1.46 -7.73 -0.08
CA LYS A 57 1.34 -6.30 -0.30
C LYS A 57 1.69 -5.63 1.03
N PRO A 58 2.82 -4.90 1.11
CA PRO A 58 3.07 -4.04 2.24
C PRO A 58 2.10 -2.87 2.05
N THR A 59 0.86 -3.11 2.46
CA THR A 59 -0.12 -2.07 2.67
C THR A 59 0.43 -1.29 3.85
N THR A 60 1.30 -0.31 3.57
CA THR A 60 1.46 0.84 4.45
C THR A 60 0.05 1.19 4.91
N PRO A 61 -0.27 1.01 6.20
CA PRO A 61 -1.64 1.16 6.66
C PRO A 61 -2.02 2.61 6.39
N THR A 62 -3.01 2.83 5.54
CA THR A 62 -3.62 4.15 5.42
C THR A 62 -4.33 4.41 6.74
N GLY A 63 -3.72 5.23 7.60
CA GLY A 63 -4.21 5.54 8.95
C GLY A 63 -3.14 5.62 10.05
N THR A 64 -1.90 5.19 9.81
CA THR A 64 -0.83 5.27 10.81
C THR A 64 -0.11 6.63 10.81
N ARG A 65 0.48 6.98 11.97
CA ARG A 65 1.23 8.22 12.24
C ARG A 65 2.21 8.60 11.12
N ASP A 66 2.79 7.61 10.46
CA ASP A 66 3.77 7.76 9.38
C ASP A 66 3.24 8.50 8.16
N TRP A 67 1.94 8.41 7.86
CA TRP A 67 1.33 9.14 6.76
C TRP A 67 1.33 10.65 7.03
N TYR A 68 0.96 11.06 8.24
CA TYR A 68 0.96 12.48 8.63
C TYR A 68 2.38 13.04 8.69
N VAL A 69 3.34 12.28 9.21
CA VAL A 69 4.74 12.72 9.31
C VAL A 69 5.33 13.02 7.93
N LYS A 70 5.02 12.22 6.89
CA LYS A 70 5.47 12.50 5.51
C LYS A 70 4.99 13.86 5.00
N TRP A 71 3.70 14.13 5.14
CA TRP A 71 3.12 15.37 4.64
C TRP A 71 3.59 16.59 5.42
N ILE A 72 3.70 16.47 6.75
CA ILE A 72 4.23 17.53 7.61
C ILE A 72 5.70 17.79 7.26
N ALA A 73 6.52 16.75 7.09
CA ALA A 73 7.92 16.89 6.70
C ALA A 73 8.05 17.54 5.31
N MET A 74 7.22 17.16 4.34
CA MET A 74 7.20 17.76 3.00
C MET A 74 6.83 19.25 3.05
N LEU A 75 5.75 19.61 3.74
CA LEU A 75 5.32 21.01 3.86
C LEU A 75 6.38 21.86 4.56
N LEU A 76 7.00 21.32 5.61
CA LEU A 76 8.03 22.01 6.36
C LEU A 76 9.33 22.16 5.54
N ALA A 77 9.68 21.18 4.70
CA ALA A 77 10.79 21.27 3.76
C ALA A 77 10.61 22.43 2.78
N VAL A 78 9.43 22.48 2.15
CA VAL A 78 9.08 23.52 1.16
C VAL A 78 9.03 24.88 1.82
N ALA A 79 8.41 24.99 3.00
CA ALA A 79 8.42 26.21 3.79
C ALA A 79 9.86 26.64 4.14
N GLY A 80 10.72 25.72 4.59
CA GLY A 80 12.11 26.02 4.91
C GLY A 80 12.90 26.59 3.73
N ILE A 81 12.82 25.96 2.56
CA ILE A 81 13.47 26.45 1.33
C ILE A 81 12.89 27.80 0.89
N PHE A 82 11.57 27.98 1.02
CA PHE A 82 10.92 29.24 0.71
C PHE A 82 11.40 30.38 1.62
N LEU A 83 11.49 30.16 2.93
CA LEU A 83 11.99 31.14 3.90
C LEU A 83 13.45 31.51 3.63
N ILE A 84 14.30 30.54 3.27
CA ILE A 84 15.69 30.80 2.86
C ILE A 84 15.71 31.68 1.61
N SER A 85 14.85 31.41 0.63
CA SER A 85 14.74 32.18 -0.61
C SER A 85 14.22 33.60 -0.37
N ALA A 86 13.39 33.79 0.66
CA ALA A 86 12.86 35.06 1.11
C ALA A 86 13.80 35.83 2.07
N SER A 87 15.10 35.50 2.08
CA SER A 87 16.16 36.07 2.94
C SER A 87 15.95 35.95 4.46
N TYR A 88 14.99 35.14 4.91
CA TYR A 88 14.83 34.73 6.31
C TYR A 88 15.63 33.44 6.58
N THR A 89 16.94 33.50 6.35
CA THR A 89 17.85 32.35 6.33
C THR A 89 17.83 31.53 7.62
N LEU A 90 17.87 32.18 8.80
CA LEU A 90 17.95 31.49 10.09
C LEU A 90 16.67 30.66 10.37
N TYR A 91 15.49 31.25 10.18
CA TYR A 91 14.22 30.55 10.36
C TYR A 91 14.02 29.44 9.31
N GLY A 92 14.42 29.69 8.07
CA GLY A 92 14.33 28.71 6.99
C GLY A 92 15.26 27.51 7.19
N GLN A 93 16.48 27.72 7.70
CA GLN A 93 17.43 26.66 8.05
C GLN A 93 16.89 25.78 9.20
N ILE A 94 16.36 26.39 10.26
CA ILE A 94 15.76 25.65 11.38
C ILE A 94 14.57 24.81 10.90
N ALA A 95 13.65 25.40 10.13
CA ALA A 95 12.50 24.69 9.56
C ALA A 95 12.95 23.50 8.70
N TYR A 96 13.98 23.69 7.87
CA TYR A 96 14.51 22.62 7.04
C TYR A 96 15.15 21.48 7.85
N VAL A 97 15.89 21.79 8.92
CA VAL A 97 16.47 20.77 9.82
C VAL A 97 15.37 19.94 10.49
N VAL A 98 14.29 20.57 10.97
CA VAL A 98 13.14 19.85 11.56
C VAL A 98 12.47 18.95 10.51
N SER A 99 12.36 19.42 9.26
CA SER A 99 11.88 18.62 8.14
C SER A 99 12.75 17.38 7.90
N CYS A 100 14.08 17.52 7.90
CA CYS A 100 15.00 16.40 7.73
C CYS A 100 14.83 15.33 8.81
N ILE A 101 14.58 15.71 10.06
CA ILE A 101 14.30 14.77 11.16
C ILE A 101 13.02 13.97 10.85
N GLY A 102 11.98 14.63 10.33
CA GLY A 102 10.75 13.97 9.88
C GLY A 102 11.01 12.96 8.75
N TRP A 103 11.85 13.30 7.78
CA TRP A 103 12.24 12.39 6.69
C TRP A 103 13.10 11.19 7.15
N ILE A 104 13.97 11.40 8.14
CA ILE A 104 14.72 10.30 8.77
C ILE A 104 13.76 9.32 9.47
N TYR A 105 12.75 9.83 10.17
CA TYR A 105 11.71 9.00 10.80
C TYR A 105 10.92 8.20 9.76
N VAL A 106 10.51 8.83 8.65
CA VAL A 106 9.86 8.12 7.53
C VAL A 106 10.76 7.02 6.97
N GLY A 107 12.06 7.28 6.86
CA GLY A 107 13.05 6.29 6.44
C GLY A 107 13.16 5.10 7.39
N MET A 108 13.15 5.34 8.70
CA MET A 108 13.10 4.27 9.71
C MET A 108 11.83 3.42 9.55
N GLN A 109 10.68 4.04 9.31
CA GLN A 109 9.43 3.31 9.16
C GLN A 109 9.39 2.46 7.88
N TRP A 110 9.98 2.94 6.78
CA TRP A 110 10.00 2.20 5.51
C TRP A 110 11.14 1.17 5.45
N GLY A 111 12.05 1.17 6.44
CA GLY A 111 13.26 0.34 6.42
C GLY A 111 14.23 0.72 5.29
N ASP A 112 14.09 1.91 4.70
CA ASP A 112 14.92 2.38 3.59
C ASP A 112 16.13 3.15 4.11
N ARG A 113 17.32 2.57 3.91
CA ARG A 113 18.59 3.17 4.34
C ARG A 113 19.01 4.36 3.47
N ALA A 114 18.61 4.39 2.20
CA ALA A 114 18.98 5.44 1.27
C ALA A 114 18.33 6.77 1.65
N ILE A 115 17.03 6.76 1.99
CA ILE A 115 16.35 7.99 2.42
C ILE A 115 16.84 8.48 3.80
N MET A 116 17.18 7.56 4.71
CA MET A 116 17.77 7.91 6.01
C MET A 116 19.14 8.60 5.87
N ILE A 117 20.01 8.05 5.03
CA ILE A 117 21.36 8.61 4.82
C ILE A 117 21.27 9.90 4.00
N GLY A 118 20.45 9.93 2.94
CA GLY A 118 20.26 11.13 2.12
C GLY A 118 19.76 12.32 2.95
N SER A 119 18.77 12.10 3.80
CA SER A 119 18.20 13.15 4.64
C SER A 119 19.18 13.62 5.73
N SER A 120 20.00 12.74 6.29
CA SER A 120 20.99 13.11 7.32
C SER A 120 22.19 13.88 6.76
N VAL A 121 22.64 13.55 5.53
CA VAL A 121 23.69 14.31 4.84
C VAL A 121 23.21 15.73 4.51
N SER A 122 22.02 15.88 3.94
CA SER A 122 21.43 17.20 3.68
C SER A 122 21.19 18.00 4.96
N CYS A 123 20.74 17.34 6.03
CA CYS A 123 20.58 17.96 7.34
C CYS A 123 21.90 18.50 7.89
N THR A 124 22.98 17.74 7.77
CA THR A 124 24.31 18.12 8.26
C THR A 124 24.85 19.34 7.50
N ALA A 125 24.67 19.39 6.18
CA ALA A 125 25.09 20.53 5.37
C ALA A 125 24.39 21.83 5.80
N ILE A 126 23.09 21.76 6.10
CA ILE A 126 22.31 22.93 6.51
C ILE A 126 22.55 23.28 7.97
N ALA A 127 22.77 22.30 8.85
CA ALA A 127 23.18 22.53 10.23
C ALA A 127 24.54 23.25 10.30
N MET A 128 25.49 22.90 9.43
CA MET A 128 26.77 23.62 9.33
C MET A 128 26.56 25.08 8.91
N ASN A 129 25.68 25.33 7.92
CA ASN A 129 25.33 26.68 7.52
C ASN A 129 24.61 27.46 8.63
N LEU A 130 23.79 26.80 9.44
CA LEU A 130 23.12 27.40 10.60
C LEU A 130 24.12 27.80 11.68
N VAL A 131 25.08 26.92 12.02
CA VAL A 131 26.14 27.22 12.99
C VAL A 131 26.98 28.40 12.52
N ASN A 132 27.40 28.41 11.25
CA ASN A 132 28.14 29.54 10.68
C ASN A 132 27.34 30.84 10.75
N THR A 133 26.03 30.79 10.49
CA THR A 133 25.16 31.97 10.59
C THR A 133 25.13 32.48 12.04
N LEU A 134 25.05 31.59 13.03
CA LEU A 134 25.00 31.94 14.45
C LEU A 134 26.34 32.41 15.03
N THR A 135 27.47 31.94 14.49
CA THR A 135 28.81 32.31 14.97
C THR A 135 29.38 33.55 14.30
N LEU A 136 28.93 33.86 13.07
CA LEU A 136 29.36 35.04 12.29
C LEU A 136 28.42 36.24 12.43
N THR A 137 27.31 36.10 13.17
CA THR A 137 26.43 37.21 13.59
C THR A 137 26.87 37.71 14.96
#